data_AF-A0A2S8G3K2-F1
#
_entry.id   AF-A0A2S8G3K2-F1
#
_cell.length_a   1.000
_cell.length_b   1.000
_cell.length_c   1.000
_cell.angle_alpha   90.00
_cell.angle_beta   90.00
_cell.angle_gamma   90.00
#
_symmetry.space_group_name_H-M   'P 1'
#
loop_
_entity.id
_entity.type
_entity.pdbx_description
1 polymer ?
#
loop_
_entity_poly.entity_id
_entity_poly.type
_entity_poly.pdbx_seq_one_letter_code
_entity_poly.pdbx_strand_id
1 'polypeptide(L)'
;MVPLLLACAWLGLVPSDPAILDQVDLVEVNHVYDSSGHPVLDQVIFYQWSHVDARYQVVAWRLLRSPGQVPRRVWNQRVYVARWFDAEMLRNVIAGQYRETWTTYDPEMAERAIYPIEYRRELATRMPRGTQSLSLR
;
A
#
# COMPACT_ATOMS: atom_id res chain seq x y z
N MET A 1 -15.17 14.14 -54.63
CA MET A 1 -14.68 15.34 -53.91
C MET A 1 -14.95 15.13 -52.42
N VAL A 2 -13.92 14.74 -51.67
CA VAL A 2 -13.87 14.69 -50.19
C VAL A 2 -13.31 16.05 -49.76
N PRO A 3 -13.84 16.76 -48.75
CA PRO A 3 -13.53 16.47 -47.34
C PRO A 3 -14.71 16.81 -46.40
N LEU A 4 -14.72 16.66 -45.08
CA LEU A 4 -13.70 16.63 -44.06
C LEU A 4 -14.39 16.03 -42.82
N LEU A 5 -14.10 14.77 -42.46
CA LEU A 5 -14.51 14.25 -41.16
C LEU A 5 -13.57 14.84 -40.11
N LEU A 6 -14.05 15.84 -39.38
CA LEU A 6 -13.43 16.37 -38.17
C LEU A 6 -13.43 15.27 -37.10
N ALA A 7 -12.39 14.45 -37.10
CA ALA A 7 -12.07 13.60 -35.96
C ALA A 7 -11.43 14.50 -34.90
N CYS A 8 -12.25 15.02 -33.98
CA CYS A 8 -11.76 15.62 -32.75
C CYS A 8 -11.11 14.52 -31.91
N ALA A 9 -9.80 14.35 -32.07
CA ALA A 9 -8.98 13.55 -31.19
C ALA A 9 -8.92 14.25 -29.82
N TRP A 10 -9.86 13.91 -28.94
CA TRP A 10 -9.75 14.19 -27.52
C TRP A 10 -8.65 13.31 -26.94
N LEU A 11 -7.40 13.74 -27.09
CA LEU A 11 -6.31 13.28 -26.25
C LEU A 11 -6.54 13.89 -24.87
N GLY A 12 -7.40 13.23 -24.09
CA GLY A 12 -7.57 13.55 -22.69
C GLY A 12 -6.21 13.42 -22.01
N LEU A 13 -5.58 14.55 -21.69
CA LEU A 13 -4.58 14.62 -20.65
C LEU A 13 -5.30 14.18 -19.38
N VAL A 14 -5.24 12.89 -19.07
CA VAL A 14 -5.68 12.38 -17.77
C VAL A 14 -4.69 12.97 -16.76
N PRO A 15 -5.12 13.86 -15.85
CA PRO A 15 -4.26 14.29 -14.77
C PRO A 15 -3.85 13.04 -14.00
N SER A 16 -2.57 12.70 -14.04
CA SER A 16 -2.04 11.74 -13.08
C SER A 16 -1.72 12.54 -11.84
N ASP A 17 -2.58 12.45 -10.82
CA ASP A 17 -2.24 12.97 -9.52
C ASP A 17 -0.90 12.33 -9.10
N PRO A 18 0.09 13.13 -8.67
CA PRO A 18 1.38 12.60 -8.27
C PRO A 18 1.18 11.69 -7.07
N ALA A 19 1.13 10.38 -7.32
CA ALA A 19 0.98 9.36 -6.30
C ALA A 19 2.34 8.78 -5.93
N ILE A 20 2.60 8.63 -4.63
CA ILE A 20 3.72 7.78 -4.20
C ILE A 20 3.34 6.35 -4.50
N LEU A 21 4.26 5.63 -5.14
CA LEU A 21 4.09 4.24 -5.50
C LEU A 21 5.03 3.37 -4.68
N ASP A 22 4.47 2.42 -3.95
CA ASP A 22 5.22 1.37 -3.28
C ASP A 22 4.85 0.00 -3.84
N GLN A 23 5.76 -0.96 -3.70
CA GLN A 23 5.56 -2.35 -4.05
C GLN A 23 5.91 -3.23 -2.87
N VAL A 24 5.04 -4.22 -2.62
CA VAL A 24 5.19 -5.25 -1.60
C VAL A 24 4.77 -6.59 -2.19
N ASP A 25 5.10 -7.70 -1.53
CA ASP A 25 4.78 -9.03 -2.06
C ASP A 25 3.34 -9.44 -1.72
N LEU A 26 2.93 -9.16 -0.48
CA LEU A 26 1.65 -9.57 0.08
C LEU A 26 1.00 -8.41 0.83
N VAL A 27 -0.30 -8.23 0.59
CA VAL A 27 -1.15 -7.40 1.43
C VAL A 27 -2.17 -8.28 2.16
N GLU A 28 -2.39 -7.97 3.43
CA GLU A 28 -3.39 -8.62 4.26
C GLU A 28 -4.42 -7.61 4.75
N VAL A 29 -5.69 -7.97 4.67
CA VAL A 29 -6.74 -7.35 5.47
C VAL A 29 -6.98 -8.25 6.68
N ASN A 30 -6.82 -7.71 7.88
CA ASN A 30 -6.98 -8.45 9.12
C ASN A 30 -8.07 -7.83 9.98
N HIS A 31 -8.95 -8.67 10.49
CA HIS A 31 -10.05 -8.35 11.39
C HIS A 31 -9.74 -8.92 12.78
N VAL A 32 -9.40 -8.06 13.72
CA VAL A 32 -9.06 -8.46 15.10
C VAL A 32 -10.32 -8.48 15.95
N TYR A 33 -10.50 -9.55 16.70
CA TYR A 33 -11.58 -9.74 17.67
C TYR A 33 -11.02 -9.98 19.08
N ASP A 34 -11.81 -9.68 20.10
CA ASP A 34 -11.48 -10.06 21.48
C ASP A 34 -11.79 -11.54 21.74
N SER A 35 -11.46 -12.04 22.93
CA SER A 35 -11.76 -13.42 23.34
C SER A 35 -13.26 -13.75 23.43
N SER A 36 -14.12 -12.73 23.44
CA SER A 36 -15.58 -12.85 23.47
C SER A 36 -16.20 -12.78 22.07
N GLY A 37 -15.40 -12.53 21.02
CA GLY A 37 -15.85 -12.40 19.65
C GLY A 37 -16.33 -11.00 19.25
N HIS A 38 -16.05 -9.96 20.05
CA HIS A 38 -16.34 -8.58 19.64
C HIS A 38 -15.24 -8.02 18.74
N PRO A 39 -15.58 -7.23 17.71
CA PRO A 39 -14.59 -6.61 16.84
C PRO A 39 -13.77 -5.57 17.62
N VAL A 40 -12.45 -5.63 17.47
CA VAL A 40 -11.48 -4.73 18.11
C VAL A 40 -10.96 -3.71 17.10
N LEU A 41 -10.42 -4.18 15.97
CA LEU A 41 -9.95 -3.32 14.88
C LEU A 41 -9.91 -4.07 13.54
N ASP A 42 -10.04 -3.29 12.47
CA ASP A 42 -9.69 -3.74 11.12
C ASP A 42 -8.41 -3.03 10.68
N GLN A 43 -7.50 -3.79 10.09
CA GLN A 43 -6.22 -3.28 9.64
C GLN A 43 -5.81 -3.84 8.29
N VAL A 44 -5.00 -3.07 7.58
CA VAL A 44 -4.28 -3.52 6.39
C VAL A 44 -2.80 -3.62 6.74
N ILE A 45 -2.20 -4.77 6.45
CA ILE A 45 -0.81 -5.09 6.76
C ILE A 45 -0.08 -5.39 5.46
N PHE A 46 1.10 -4.82 5.28
CA PHE A 46 1.92 -4.98 4.09
C PHE A 46 3.18 -5.78 4.42
N TYR A 47 3.45 -6.79 3.61
CA TYR A 47 4.55 -7.72 3.81
C TYR A 47 5.50 -7.76 2.62
N GLN A 48 6.78 -7.86 2.94
CA GLN A 48 7.84 -8.20 2.00
C GLN A 48 8.46 -9.55 2.39
N TRP A 49 8.75 -10.39 1.42
CA TRP A 49 9.52 -11.61 1.59
C TRP A 49 10.98 -11.28 1.88
N SER A 50 11.49 -11.74 3.03
CA SER A 50 12.93 -11.76 3.31
C SER A 50 13.52 -13.05 2.75
N HIS A 51 14.46 -12.92 1.81
CA HIS A 51 15.24 -14.07 1.32
C HIS A 51 16.24 -14.60 2.36
N VAL A 52 16.67 -13.75 3.30
CA VAL A 52 17.64 -14.11 4.34
C VAL A 52 16.95 -14.92 5.43
N ASP A 53 15.77 -14.47 5.87
CA ASP A 53 15.02 -15.10 6.96
C ASP A 53 13.97 -16.10 6.46
N ALA A 54 13.86 -16.26 5.14
CA ALA A 54 12.91 -17.14 4.45
C ALA A 54 11.46 -17.00 4.94
N ARG A 55 11.03 -15.77 5.21
CA ARG A 55 9.69 -15.46 5.73
C ARG A 55 9.20 -14.09 5.30
N TYR A 56 7.88 -13.90 5.34
CA TYR A 56 7.27 -12.57 5.21
C TYR A 56 7.54 -11.73 6.45
N GLN A 57 7.97 -10.49 6.24
CA GLN A 57 8.20 -9.48 7.27
C GLN A 57 7.23 -8.32 7.03
N VAL A 58 6.64 -7.80 8.11
CA VAL A 58 5.81 -6.61 8.04
C VAL A 58 6.69 -5.41 7.72
N VAL A 59 6.34 -4.65 6.68
CA VAL A 59 7.03 -3.41 6.29
C VAL A 59 6.21 -2.17 6.62
N ALA A 60 4.89 -2.29 6.64
CA ALA A 60 3.98 -1.23 7.04
C ALA A 60 2.62 -1.82 7.41
N TRP A 61 1.81 -1.02 8.11
CA TRP A 61 0.43 -1.34 8.42
C TRP A 61 -0.37 -0.07 8.62
N ARG A 62 -1.70 -0.14 8.49
CA ARG A 62 -2.61 0.95 8.83
C ARG A 62 -3.95 0.41 9.35
N LEU A 63 -4.62 1.21 10.19
CA LEU A 63 -6.02 1.01 10.50
C LEU A 63 -6.89 1.25 9.26
N LEU A 64 -7.81 0.33 8.98
CA LEU A 64 -8.84 0.49 7.96
C LEU A 64 -9.99 1.32 8.53
N ARG A 65 -10.04 2.60 8.13
CA ARG A 65 -11.07 3.56 8.56
C ARG A 65 -12.24 3.66 7.59
N SER A 66 -12.04 3.25 6.34
CA SER A 66 -13.09 3.26 5.34
C SER A 66 -12.94 2.13 4.33
N PRO A 67 -14.05 1.65 3.72
CA PRO A 67 -14.01 0.62 2.68
C PRO A 67 -13.18 1.00 1.45
N GLY A 68 -12.92 2.30 1.24
CA GLY A 68 -12.07 2.78 0.15
C GLY A 68 -10.60 2.40 0.30
N GLN A 69 -10.17 2.06 1.52
CA GLN A 69 -8.78 1.70 1.83
C GLN A 69 -8.50 0.21 1.67
N VAL A 70 -9.55 -0.61 1.49
CA VAL A 70 -9.41 -2.06 1.25
C VAL A 70 -8.72 -2.27 -0.10
N PRO A 71 -7.69 -3.14 -0.18
CA PRO A 71 -6.99 -3.43 -1.42
C PRO A 71 -7.95 -3.92 -2.51
N ARG A 72 -7.90 -3.30 -3.69
CA ARG A 72 -8.72 -3.69 -4.84
C ARG A 72 -7.91 -4.45 -5.87
N ARG A 73 -8.49 -5.51 -6.41
CA ARG A 73 -7.87 -6.27 -7.50
C ARG A 73 -7.90 -5.48 -8.80
N VAL A 74 -6.74 -5.35 -9.43
CA VAL A 74 -6.55 -4.74 -10.75
C VAL A 74 -6.30 -5.86 -11.76
N TRP A 75 -7.34 -6.25 -12.49
CA TRP A 75 -7.37 -7.49 -13.27
C TRP A 75 -6.36 -7.55 -14.42
N ASN A 76 -6.15 -6.44 -15.13
CA ASN A 76 -5.21 -6.38 -16.26
C ASN A 76 -3.75 -6.59 -15.83
N GLN A 77 -3.39 -6.16 -14.62
CA GLN A 77 -2.05 -6.28 -14.05
C GLN A 77 -1.91 -7.49 -13.12
N ARG A 78 -3.01 -8.16 -12.77
CA ARG A 78 -3.06 -9.28 -11.81
C ARG A 78 -2.47 -8.93 -10.44
N VAL A 79 -2.63 -7.69 -10.00
CA VAL A 79 -2.15 -7.18 -8.71
C VAL A 79 -3.30 -6.69 -7.83
N TYR A 80 -3.01 -6.43 -6.56
CA TYR A 80 -3.89 -5.75 -5.62
C TYR A 80 -3.33 -4.37 -5.31
N VAL A 81 -4.19 -3.36 -5.21
CA VAL A 81 -3.78 -1.98 -4.96
C VAL A 81 -4.55 -1.42 -3.76
N ALA A 82 -3.81 -1.08 -2.71
CA ALA A 82 -4.31 -0.30 -1.59
C ALA A 82 -4.04 1.19 -1.84
N ARG A 83 -5.03 2.05 -1.52
CA ARG A 83 -4.94 3.49 -1.78
C ARG A 83 -5.36 4.29 -0.57
N TRP A 84 -4.61 5.35 -0.28
CA TRP A 84 -4.97 6.30 0.76
C TRP A 84 -4.28 7.64 0.55
N PHE A 85 -4.75 8.67 1.26
CA PHE A 85 -4.06 9.94 1.35
C PHE A 85 -3.18 9.98 2.59
N ASP A 86 -1.91 10.36 2.42
CA ASP A 86 -1.01 10.78 3.49
C ASP A 86 -0.92 12.31 3.41
N ALA A 87 -1.61 12.99 4.35
CA ALA A 87 -1.93 14.40 4.24
C ALA A 87 -2.63 14.73 2.90
N GLU A 88 -1.98 15.42 1.99
CA GLU A 88 -2.55 15.83 0.68
C GLU A 88 -2.12 14.92 -0.48
N MET A 89 -1.36 13.85 -0.21
CA MET A 89 -0.73 13.06 -1.26
C MET A 89 -1.31 11.66 -1.31
N LEU A 90 -1.75 11.27 -2.51
CA LEU A 90 -2.19 9.91 -2.76
C LEU A 90 -1.00 8.95 -2.68
N ARG A 91 -1.15 7.88 -1.92
CA ARG A 91 -0.24 6.74 -1.91
C ARG A 91 -0.96 5.52 -2.47
N ASN A 92 -0.27 4.83 -3.37
CA ASN A 92 -0.68 3.56 -3.93
C ASN A 92 0.34 2.50 -3.53
N VAL A 93 -0.10 1.45 -2.85
CA VAL A 93 0.74 0.30 -2.54
C VAL A 93 0.26 -0.89 -3.36
N ILE A 94 1.12 -1.39 -4.23
CA ILE A 94 0.87 -2.53 -5.11
C ILE A 94 1.37 -3.79 -4.44
N ALA A 95 0.52 -4.82 -4.39
CA ALA A 95 0.86 -6.14 -3.89
C ALA A 95 0.59 -7.22 -4.95
N GLY A 96 1.50 -8.20 -5.04
CA GLY A 96 1.32 -9.36 -5.91
C GLY A 96 0.27 -10.35 -5.37
N GLN A 97 0.15 -10.44 -4.04
CA GLN A 97 -0.75 -11.36 -3.35
C GLN A 97 -1.66 -10.62 -2.37
N TYR A 98 -2.82 -11.22 -2.10
CA TYR A 98 -3.80 -10.75 -1.12
C TYR A 98 -4.21 -11.90 -0.20
N ARG A 99 -4.36 -11.61 1.09
CA ARG A 99 -5.05 -12.49 2.03
C ARG A 99 -5.99 -11.70 2.93
N GLU A 100 -6.95 -12.40 3.50
CA GLU A 100 -7.89 -11.85 4.46
C GLU A 100 -7.97 -12.80 5.65
N THR A 101 -7.90 -12.26 6.86
CA THR A 101 -7.77 -13.05 8.09
C THR A 101 -8.63 -12.50 9.22
N TRP A 102 -9.03 -13.39 10.13
CA TRP A 102 -9.77 -13.07 11.34
C TRP A 102 -8.97 -13.64 12.51
N THR A 103 -8.52 -12.78 13.43
CA THR A 103 -7.60 -13.18 14.49
C THR A 103 -8.07 -12.66 15.84
N THR A 104 -7.65 -13.33 16.92
CA THR A 104 -7.87 -12.86 18.30
C THR A 104 -6.67 -12.07 18.86
N TYR A 105 -5.68 -11.82 18.01
CA TYR A 105 -4.45 -11.10 18.32
C TYR A 105 -4.09 -10.21 17.14
N ASP A 106 -3.30 -9.17 17.38
CA ASP A 106 -2.80 -8.29 16.33
C ASP A 106 -1.53 -8.90 15.67
N PRO A 107 -1.57 -9.30 14.39
CA PRO A 107 -0.41 -9.86 13.70
C PRO A 107 0.77 -8.88 13.59
N GLU A 108 0.51 -7.57 13.55
CA GLU A 108 1.56 -6.55 13.51
C GLU A 108 2.34 -6.51 14.81
N MET A 109 1.61 -6.51 15.94
CA MET A 109 2.20 -6.52 17.27
C MET A 109 2.97 -7.82 17.51
N ALA A 110 2.42 -8.96 17.08
CA ALA A 110 3.11 -10.25 17.16
C ALA A 110 4.41 -10.23 16.34
N GLU A 111 4.38 -9.67 15.12
CA GLU A 111 5.57 -9.51 14.30
C GLU A 111 6.58 -8.57 14.96
N ARG A 112 6.15 -7.47 15.58
CA ARG A 112 7.04 -6.51 16.26
C ARG A 112 7.84 -7.14 17.40
N ALA A 113 7.30 -8.15 18.05
CA ALA A 113 8.02 -8.90 19.07
C ALA A 113 9.19 -9.73 18.49
N ILE A 114 9.10 -10.14 17.22
CA ILE A 114 10.10 -10.98 16.54
C ILE A 114 11.06 -10.13 15.68
N TYR A 115 10.51 -9.13 14.98
CA TYR A 115 11.22 -8.22 14.10
C TYR A 115 10.85 -6.77 14.44
N PRO A 116 11.65 -6.16 15.34
CA PRO A 116 11.45 -4.79 15.78
C PRO A 116 11.43 -3.79 14.62
N ILE A 117 10.76 -2.66 14.83
CA ILE A 117 10.48 -1.67 13.76
C ILE A 117 11.79 -1.10 13.20
N GLU A 118 12.83 -1.00 14.01
CA GLU A 118 14.12 -0.40 13.69
C GLU A 118 14.86 -1.13 12.56
N TYR A 119 14.52 -2.40 12.33
CA TYR A 119 15.10 -3.23 11.27
C TYR A 119 14.21 -3.31 10.03
N ARG A 120 13.00 -2.76 10.07
CA ARG A 120 12.05 -2.86 8.97
C ARG A 120 12.46 -1.91 7.84
N ARG A 121 12.40 -2.42 6.62
CA ARG A 121 12.35 -1.56 5.44
C ARG A 121 11.07 -0.73 5.52
N GLU A 122 11.21 0.58 5.43
CA GLU A 122 10.07 1.48 5.36
C GLU A 122 9.51 1.60 3.93
N LEU A 123 8.23 1.97 3.82
CA LEU A 123 7.67 2.47 2.56
C LEU A 123 8.40 3.76 2.16
N ALA A 124 8.34 4.13 0.87
CA ALA A 124 8.99 5.31 0.36
C ALA A 124 8.55 6.57 1.14
N THR A 125 9.51 7.16 1.85
CA THR A 125 9.38 8.48 2.47
C THR A 125 9.56 9.53 1.38
N ARG A 126 8.63 10.47 1.27
CA ARG A 126 8.85 11.64 0.42
C ARG A 126 9.99 12.45 1.04
N MET A 127 11.10 12.61 0.32
CA MET A 127 11.98 13.75 0.59
C MET A 127 11.17 15.02 0.30
N PRO A 128 11.04 15.97 1.25
CA PRO A 128 10.45 17.26 0.94
C PRO A 128 11.23 17.90 -0.21
N ARG A 129 10.53 18.47 -1.20
CA ARG A 129 11.14 19.29 -2.25
C ARG A 129 11.78 20.49 -1.57
N GLY A 130 13.06 20.39 -1.21
CA GLY A 130 13.76 21.41 -0.43
C GLY A 130 15.15 20.98 0.06
N THR A 131 15.41 19.69 0.25
CA THR A 131 16.76 19.22 0.64
C THR A 131 17.48 18.58 -0.53
N GLN A 132 17.73 19.37 -1.58
CA GLN A 132 18.96 19.20 -2.33
C GLN A 132 20.04 20.01 -1.61
N SER A 133 20.51 19.53 -0.45
CA SER A 133 21.80 20.01 0.03
C SER A 133 22.85 19.33 -0.82
N LEU A 134 23.42 20.11 -1.73
CA LEU A 134 24.72 19.91 -2.37
C LEU A 134 25.66 19.10 -1.46
N SER A 135 25.84 17.83 -1.77
CA SER A 135 27.07 17.13 -1.39
C SER A 135 28.08 17.40 -2.49
N LEU A 136 28.66 18.60 -2.45
CA LEU A 136 29.98 18.86 -3.02
C LEU A 136 31.01 18.19 -2.11
N ARG A 137 31.57 17.06 -2.56
CA ARG A 137 32.99 16.67 -2.54
C ARG A 137 33.13 15.16 -2.71
#